data_AF-A0A2V5XRA9-F1
#
_entry.id   AF-A0A2V5XRA9-F1
#
_cell.length_a   1.000
_cell.length_b   1.000
_cell.length_c   1.000
_cell.angle_alpha   90.00
_cell.angle_beta   90.00
_cell.angle_gamma   90.00
#
_symmetry.space_group_name_H-M   'P 1'
#
loop_
_entity.id
_entity.type
_entity.pdbx_description
1 polymer ?
#
loop_
_entity_poly.entity_id
_entity_poly.type
_entity_poly.pdbx_seq_one_letter_code
_entity_poly.pdbx_strand_id
1 'polypeptide(L)'
;MLLTARLKMRFVTACRQYLPQLVLLVLLANLADVDFLIGLGTEANANALHHGFTHSLAAAVFVALAVSCVWRITGSFWRSAILCFSAYSSHLLIDLCTGTKLGWNATASAIPLLWPSAKEFSSPLVLVVGVSHKDLPALFSMKNAWSSFYELLTFGAITVALLALRLRHAQRRTMSHNRETASRTVCTSNSIR
;
A
#
# COMPACT_ATOMS: atom_id res chain seq x y z
N MET A 1 21.00 -30.68 7.33
CA MET A 1 21.84 -29.48 7.12
C MET A 1 21.78 -28.89 5.70
N LEU A 2 21.67 -29.69 4.63
CA LEU A 2 21.65 -29.19 3.25
C LEU A 2 20.38 -28.39 2.88
N LEU A 3 19.21 -28.78 3.39
CA LEU A 3 17.93 -28.08 3.16
C LEU A 3 17.92 -26.70 3.80
N THR A 4 18.40 -26.59 5.05
CA THR A 4 18.48 -25.32 5.79
C THR A 4 19.48 -24.35 5.17
N ALA A 5 20.61 -24.83 4.65
CA ALA A 5 21.56 -24.01 3.90
C ALA A 5 20.98 -23.48 2.58
N ARG A 6 20.25 -24.32 1.82
CA ARG A 6 19.57 -23.90 0.58
C ARG A 6 18.44 -22.89 0.82
N LEU A 7 17.66 -23.08 1.89
CA LEU A 7 16.63 -22.12 2.31
C LEU A 7 17.24 -20.78 2.71
N LYS A 8 18.30 -20.78 3.52
CA LYS A 8 19.03 -19.55 3.88
C LYS A 8 19.57 -18.83 2.64
N MET A 9 20.19 -19.55 1.70
CA MET A 9 20.72 -18.95 0.47
C MET A 9 19.60 -18.36 -0.40
N ARG A 10 18.48 -19.07 -0.58
CA ARG A 10 17.32 -18.53 -1.31
C ARG A 10 16.75 -17.29 -0.63
N PHE A 11 16.66 -17.29 0.70
CA PHE A 11 16.18 -16.15 1.48
C PHE A 11 17.11 -14.95 1.36
N VAL A 12 18.43 -15.12 1.53
CA VAL A 12 19.40 -14.03 1.41
C VAL A 12 19.40 -13.44 0.00
N THR A 13 19.34 -14.28 -1.04
CA THR A 13 19.25 -13.81 -2.42
C THR A 13 17.95 -13.07 -2.68
N ALA A 14 16.81 -13.58 -2.20
CA ALA A 14 15.52 -12.89 -2.30
C ALA A 14 15.54 -11.55 -1.55
N CYS A 15 16.09 -11.50 -0.33
CA CYS A 15 16.25 -10.26 0.40
C CYS A 15 17.10 -9.26 -0.39
N ARG A 16 18.29 -9.63 -0.87
CA ARG A 16 19.12 -8.70 -1.67
C ARG A 16 18.41 -8.23 -2.94
N GLN A 17 17.62 -9.10 -3.55
CA GLN A 17 16.91 -8.78 -4.79
C GLN A 17 15.69 -7.90 -4.57
N TYR A 18 14.95 -8.01 -3.47
CA TYR A 18 13.66 -7.33 -3.25
C TYR A 18 13.69 -6.22 -2.18
N LEU A 19 14.70 -6.23 -1.30
CA LEU A 19 14.86 -5.23 -0.24
C LEU A 19 15.01 -3.80 -0.78
N PRO A 20 15.81 -3.49 -1.83
CA PRO A 20 15.90 -2.11 -2.31
C PRO A 20 14.58 -1.61 -2.90
N GLN A 21 13.81 -2.47 -3.57
CA GLN A 21 12.48 -2.13 -4.08
C GLN A 21 11.49 -1.93 -2.94
N LEU A 22 11.56 -2.76 -1.89
CA LEU A 22 10.73 -2.58 -0.71
C LEU A 22 11.03 -1.24 -0.03
N VAL A 23 12.32 -0.92 0.17
CA VAL A 23 12.75 0.35 0.75
C VAL A 23 12.25 1.52 -0.09
N LEU A 24 12.38 1.45 -1.42
CA LEU A 24 11.86 2.49 -2.32
C LEU A 24 10.34 2.67 -2.16
N LEU A 25 9.58 1.57 -2.12
CA LEU A 25 8.12 1.65 -1.96
C LEU A 25 7.72 2.21 -0.59
N VAL A 26 8.44 1.86 0.47
CA VAL A 26 8.24 2.43 1.82
C VAL A 26 8.53 3.93 1.81
N LEU A 27 9.66 4.35 1.24
CA LEU A 27 10.00 5.76 1.12
C LEU A 27 8.96 6.52 0.29
N LEU A 28 8.44 5.90 -0.76
CA LEU A 28 7.43 6.50 -1.63
C LEU A 28 6.08 6.66 -0.94
N ALA A 29 5.68 5.67 -0.15
CA ALA A 29 4.46 5.73 0.65
C ALA A 29 4.53 6.90 1.65
N ASN A 30 5.67 7.06 2.33
CA ASN A 30 5.88 8.14 3.30
C ASN A 30 6.24 9.48 2.64
N LEU A 31 6.41 9.54 1.31
CA LEU A 31 6.77 10.78 0.63
C LEU A 31 5.66 11.84 0.73
N ALA A 32 4.41 11.39 0.90
CA ALA A 32 3.28 12.27 1.13
C ALA A 32 3.47 13.16 2.38
N ASP A 33 4.09 12.63 3.44
CA ASP A 33 4.35 13.31 4.71
C ASP A 33 5.65 14.14 4.74
N VAL A 34 6.34 14.31 3.61
CA VAL A 34 7.53 15.18 3.57
C VAL A 34 7.16 16.63 3.86
N ASP A 35 5.93 17.05 3.52
CA ASP A 35 5.39 18.37 3.86
C ASP A 35 5.31 18.58 5.38
N PHE A 36 4.97 17.55 6.15
CA PHE A 36 4.99 17.55 7.61
C PHE A 36 6.40 17.73 8.17
N LEU A 37 7.40 17.02 7.61
CA LEU A 37 8.80 17.18 8.04
C LEU A 37 9.32 18.60 7.78
N ILE A 38 8.96 19.18 6.63
CA ILE A 38 9.29 20.57 6.29
C ILE A 38 8.57 21.54 7.25
N GLY A 39 7.30 21.30 7.53
CA GLY A 39 6.50 22.07 8.48
C GLY A 39 6.92 21.93 9.94
N LEU A 40 7.65 20.87 10.31
CA LEU A 40 8.20 20.71 11.66
C LEU A 40 9.55 21.43 11.82
N GLY A 41 10.29 21.64 10.72
CA GLY A 41 11.56 22.36 10.69
C GLY A 41 11.44 23.87 10.46
N THR A 42 10.28 24.34 10.00
CA THR A 42 9.94 25.76 9.86
C THR A 42 8.87 26.07 10.90
N GLU A 43 8.96 27.15 11.68
CA GLU A 43 7.93 27.49 12.70
C GLU A 43 6.52 27.77 12.14
N ALA A 44 6.28 27.44 10.86
CA ALA A 44 4.97 27.37 10.26
C ALA A 44 4.18 26.23 10.92
N ASN A 45 2.89 26.48 11.15
CA ASN A 45 1.97 25.54 11.77
C ASN A 45 2.02 24.17 11.04
N ALA A 46 2.74 23.18 11.58
CA ALA A 46 3.05 21.92 10.89
C ALA A 46 1.78 21.22 10.35
N ASN A 47 0.66 21.35 11.08
CA ASN A 47 -0.63 20.81 10.70
C ASN A 47 -1.28 21.52 9.49
N ALA A 48 -0.96 22.80 9.25
CA ALA A 48 -1.47 23.57 8.12
C ALA A 48 -0.73 23.28 6.81
N LEU A 49 0.55 22.89 6.89
CA LEU A 49 1.32 22.45 5.73
C LEU A 49 1.12 20.96 5.41
N HIS A 50 0.74 20.15 6.40
CA HIS A 50 0.50 18.70 6.28
C HIS A 50 -0.70 18.32 5.40
N HIS A 51 -1.57 19.27 5.07
CA HIS A 51 -2.70 19.07 4.14
C HIS A 51 -2.46 19.85 2.84
N GLY A 52 -1.22 19.78 2.33
CA GLY A 52 -0.78 20.50 1.15
C GLY A 52 -0.93 19.72 -0.16
N PHE A 53 -0.13 20.10 -1.16
CA PHE A 53 -0.10 19.48 -2.48
C PHE A 53 0.27 17.99 -2.46
N THR A 54 1.12 17.55 -1.52
CA THR A 54 1.61 16.17 -1.45
C THR A 54 0.49 15.17 -1.13
N HIS A 55 -0.57 15.61 -0.44
CA HIS A 55 -1.75 14.82 -0.11
C HIS A 55 -2.82 14.78 -1.22
N SER A 56 -2.38 14.91 -2.48
CA SER A 56 -3.25 14.91 -3.65
C SER A 56 -3.01 13.71 -4.56
N LEU A 57 -4.07 13.29 -5.27
CA LEU A 57 -3.97 12.23 -6.26
C LEU A 57 -3.09 12.63 -7.45
N ALA A 58 -3.07 13.93 -7.78
CA ALA A 58 -2.21 14.48 -8.83
C ALA A 58 -0.72 14.33 -8.47
N ALA A 59 -0.33 14.62 -7.23
CA ALA A 59 1.01 14.38 -6.73
C ALA A 59 1.38 12.89 -6.80
N ALA A 60 0.46 12.00 -6.37
CA ALA A 60 0.67 10.55 -6.45
C ALA A 60 0.93 10.07 -7.89
N VAL A 61 0.17 10.54 -8.87
CA VAL A 61 0.37 10.20 -10.29
C VAL A 61 1.71 10.72 -10.79
N PHE A 62 2.03 12.00 -10.54
CA PHE A 62 3.25 12.62 -11.02
C PHE A 62 4.49 11.92 -10.46
N VAL A 63 4.53 11.71 -9.14
CA VAL A 63 5.61 11.02 -8.45
C VAL A 63 5.77 9.59 -8.95
N ALA A 64 4.67 8.85 -9.10
CA ALA A 64 4.70 7.47 -9.57
C ALA A 64 5.28 7.35 -11.00
N LEU A 65 4.92 8.27 -11.89
CA LEU A 65 5.46 8.31 -13.25
C LEU A 65 6.94 8.71 -13.24
N ALA A 66 7.31 9.75 -12.50
CA ALA A 66 8.69 10.22 -12.40
C ALA A 66 9.62 9.13 -11.86
N VAL A 67 9.24 8.46 -10.76
CA VAL A 67 10.02 7.36 -10.19
C VAL A 67 10.09 6.19 -11.16
N SER A 68 9.02 5.88 -11.90
CA SER A 68 9.03 4.78 -12.87
C SER A 68 9.88 5.04 -14.12
N CYS A 69 10.16 6.32 -14.43
CA CYS A 69 11.13 6.69 -15.46
C CYS A 69 12.56 6.39 -15.03
N VAL A 70 12.89 6.67 -13.76
CA VAL A 70 14.24 6.51 -13.20
C VAL A 70 14.50 5.08 -12.75
N TRP A 71 13.52 4.45 -12.09
CA TRP A 71 13.64 3.16 -11.45
C TRP A 71 12.50 2.22 -11.85
N ARG A 72 12.78 1.29 -12.76
CA ARG A 72 11.83 0.26 -13.18
C ARG A 72 11.89 -0.93 -12.23
N ILE A 73 10.95 -0.99 -11.29
CA ILE A 73 10.79 -2.10 -10.34
C ILE A 73 10.46 -3.42 -11.07
N THR A 74 9.76 -3.33 -12.21
CA THR A 74 9.37 -4.48 -13.03
C THR A 74 9.83 -4.29 -14.47
N GLY A 75 9.79 -5.35 -15.28
CA GLY A 75 10.13 -5.29 -16.70
C GLY A 75 9.23 -4.37 -17.55
N SER A 76 8.15 -3.81 -17.00
CA SER A 76 7.25 -2.89 -17.69
C SER A 76 7.16 -1.55 -16.95
N PHE A 77 7.23 -0.46 -17.70
CA PHE A 77 7.04 0.90 -17.18
C PHE A 77 5.69 1.03 -16.46
N TRP A 78 4.60 0.65 -17.11
CA TRP A 78 3.24 0.76 -16.57
C TRP A 78 3.03 -0.06 -15.31
N ARG A 79 3.60 -1.27 -15.24
CA ARG A 79 3.52 -2.09 -14.03
C ARG A 79 4.28 -1.45 -12.87
N SER A 80 5.43 -0.84 -13.15
CA SER A 80 6.20 -0.10 -12.14
C SER A 80 5.46 1.15 -11.67
N ALA A 81 4.83 1.89 -12.60
CA ALA A 81 4.03 3.07 -12.30
C ALA A 81 2.82 2.73 -11.44
N ILE A 82 2.10 1.65 -11.76
CA ILE A 82 0.97 1.18 -10.94
C ILE A 82 1.43 0.77 -9.54
N LEU A 83 2.59 0.12 -9.40
CA LEU A 83 3.13 -0.24 -8.09
C LEU A 83 3.51 0.99 -7.27
N CYS A 84 4.22 1.95 -7.88
CA CYS A 84 4.61 3.20 -7.24
C CYS A 84 3.38 4.02 -6.83
N PHE A 85 2.41 4.14 -7.74
CA PHE A 85 1.13 4.81 -7.48
C PHE A 85 0.37 4.13 -6.35
N SER A 86 0.29 2.79 -6.35
CA SER A 86 -0.40 2.05 -5.29
C SER A 86 0.26 2.25 -3.92
N ALA A 87 1.60 2.31 -3.87
CA ALA A 87 2.34 2.57 -2.62
C ALA A 87 2.16 4.00 -2.13
N TYR A 88 2.19 5.00 -3.02
CA TYR A 88 1.91 6.38 -2.63
C TYR A 88 0.45 6.54 -2.17
N SER A 89 -0.50 6.02 -2.95
CA SER A 89 -1.93 6.13 -2.66
C SER A 89 -2.38 5.33 -1.44
N SER A 90 -1.62 4.32 -0.99
CA SER A 90 -1.96 3.63 0.27
C SER A 90 -1.88 4.58 1.45
N HIS A 91 -0.92 5.51 1.45
CA HIS A 91 -0.81 6.54 2.49
C HIS A 91 -2.04 7.45 2.50
N LEU A 92 -2.39 8.00 1.33
CA LEU A 92 -3.60 8.82 1.17
C LEU A 92 -4.88 8.09 1.61
N LEU A 93 -4.96 6.78 1.35
CA LEU A 93 -6.11 5.96 1.75
C LEU A 93 -6.17 5.75 3.26
N ILE A 94 -5.01 5.58 3.91
CA ILE A 94 -4.90 5.49 5.36
C ILE A 94 -5.35 6.80 5.99
N ASP A 95 -4.87 7.95 5.49
CA ASP A 95 -5.27 9.26 6.00
C ASP A 95 -6.76 9.53 5.84
N LEU A 96 -7.32 9.18 4.67
CA LEU A 96 -8.76 9.30 4.41
C LEU A 96 -9.60 8.46 5.38
N CYS A 97 -9.06 7.33 5.87
CA CYS A 97 -9.69 6.43 6.84
C CYS A 97 -9.27 6.72 8.29
N THR A 98 -8.46 7.75 8.53
CA THR A 98 -7.93 8.08 9.85
C THR A 98 -8.75 9.19 10.49
N GLY A 99 -9.20 8.99 11.73
CA GLY A 99 -10.10 9.92 12.40
C GLY A 99 -10.00 9.89 13.92
N THR A 100 -10.88 10.62 14.58
CA THR A 100 -10.81 10.76 16.06
C THR A 100 -11.37 9.54 16.81
N LYS A 101 -12.28 8.80 16.19
CA LYS A 101 -12.96 7.64 16.78
C LYS A 101 -13.10 6.54 15.73
N LEU A 102 -12.97 5.27 16.13
CA LEU A 102 -13.19 4.13 15.24
C LEU A 102 -14.68 3.98 14.87
N GLY A 103 -14.92 3.49 13.65
CA GLY A 103 -16.25 3.12 13.17
C GLY A 103 -16.92 4.15 12.26
N TRP A 104 -18.21 3.97 12.07
CA TRP A 104 -19.03 4.76 11.14
C TRP A 104 -19.52 6.05 11.80
N ASN A 105 -18.65 7.03 11.91
CA ASN A 105 -18.92 8.27 12.66
C ASN A 105 -18.57 9.55 11.89
N ALA A 106 -18.09 9.44 10.64
CA ALA A 106 -17.71 10.58 9.80
C ALA A 106 -16.73 11.57 10.46
N THR A 107 -15.90 11.09 11.40
CA THR A 107 -14.84 11.90 12.04
C THR A 107 -13.46 11.72 11.41
N ALA A 108 -13.41 11.22 10.17
CA ALA A 108 -12.17 11.10 9.43
C ALA A 108 -11.58 12.47 9.09
N SER A 109 -10.26 12.52 9.02
CA SER A 109 -9.49 13.70 8.66
C SER A 109 -9.78 14.06 7.20
N ALA A 110 -9.91 15.37 6.95
CA ALA A 110 -10.24 15.87 5.63
C ALA A 110 -8.93 16.08 4.84
N ILE A 111 -8.79 15.41 3.70
CA ILE A 111 -7.60 15.51 2.85
C ILE A 111 -7.93 16.19 1.51
N PRO A 112 -7.04 17.03 0.95
CA PRO A 112 -7.23 17.73 -0.32
C PRO A 112 -6.95 16.81 -1.52
N LEU A 113 -7.71 15.73 -1.65
CA LEU A 113 -7.45 14.67 -2.63
C LEU A 113 -7.41 15.18 -4.08
N LEU A 114 -8.20 16.21 -4.39
CA LEU A 114 -8.32 16.84 -5.71
C LEU A 114 -7.66 18.23 -5.78
N TRP A 115 -6.61 18.48 -4.99
CA TRP A 115 -5.82 19.70 -5.12
C TRP A 115 -5.45 19.97 -6.60
N PRO A 116 -5.58 21.20 -7.12
CA PRO A 116 -5.76 22.48 -6.40
C PRO A 116 -7.21 22.86 -6.09
N SER A 117 -8.18 21.96 -6.24
CA SER A 117 -9.55 22.23 -5.79
C SER A 117 -9.57 22.41 -4.27
N ALA A 118 -10.29 23.42 -3.79
CA ALA A 118 -10.48 23.68 -2.35
C ALA A 118 -11.38 22.64 -1.65
N LYS A 119 -11.79 21.57 -2.34
CA LYS A 119 -12.64 20.52 -1.78
C LYS A 119 -11.78 19.49 -1.07
N GLU A 120 -12.05 19.32 0.22
CA GLU A 120 -11.49 18.25 1.03
C GLU A 120 -12.43 17.04 1.04
N PHE A 121 -11.85 15.86 1.20
CA PHE A 121 -12.57 14.59 1.23
C PHE A 121 -12.26 13.88 2.54
N SER A 122 -13.29 13.27 3.14
CA SER A 122 -13.17 12.46 4.35
C SER A 122 -14.03 11.20 4.22
N SER A 123 -13.56 10.08 4.77
CA SER A 123 -14.33 8.84 4.79
C SER A 123 -15.41 8.87 5.89
N PRO A 124 -16.64 8.38 5.63
CA PRO A 124 -17.62 8.16 6.70
C PRO A 124 -17.19 7.05 7.67
N LEU A 125 -16.30 6.16 7.22
CA LEU A 125 -15.77 5.03 7.97
C LEU A 125 -14.33 5.30 8.40
N VAL A 126 -14.13 5.35 9.72
CA VAL A 126 -12.81 5.47 10.33
C VAL A 126 -12.29 4.09 10.73
N LEU A 127 -11.14 3.71 10.16
CA LEU A 127 -10.47 2.44 10.42
C LEU A 127 -9.26 2.59 11.36
N VAL A 128 -8.68 3.79 11.43
CA VAL A 128 -7.49 4.08 12.24
C VAL A 128 -7.73 5.33 13.08
N VAL A 129 -7.23 5.33 14.32
CA VAL A 129 -7.31 6.50 15.20
C VAL A 129 -6.11 7.41 14.94
N GLY A 130 -6.37 8.69 14.72
CA GLY A 130 -5.34 9.70 14.46
C GLY A 130 -4.23 9.72 15.51
N VAL A 131 -3.01 9.84 15.00
CA VAL A 131 -1.76 9.97 15.76
C VAL A 131 -1.67 11.37 16.36
N SER A 132 -1.04 11.52 17.53
CA SER A 132 -0.81 12.83 18.15
C SER A 132 0.50 13.44 17.66
N HIS A 133 0.42 14.61 17.04
CA HIS A 133 1.55 15.28 16.37
C HIS A 133 2.01 16.58 17.06
N LYS A 134 1.76 16.73 18.38
CA LYS A 134 2.09 17.99 19.08
C LYS A 134 3.58 18.30 19.12
N ASP A 135 4.43 17.31 19.37
CA ASP A 135 5.89 17.46 19.51
C ASP A 135 6.62 16.17 19.09
N LEU A 136 7.94 16.22 18.85
CA LEU A 136 8.76 15.02 18.55
C LEU A 136 8.62 13.90 19.60
N PRO A 137 8.59 14.17 20.92
CA PRO A 137 8.32 13.12 21.91
C PRO A 137 6.89 12.57 21.83
N ALA A 138 5.93 13.37 21.36
CA ALA A 138 4.56 12.91 21.15
C ALA A 138 4.50 11.89 19.99
N LEU A 139 5.31 12.06 18.93
CA LEU A 139 5.43 11.10 17.82
C LEU A 139 5.83 9.70 18.32
N PHE A 140 6.79 9.61 19.24
CA PHE A 140 7.25 8.36 19.84
C PHE A 140 6.45 7.93 21.07
N SER A 141 5.27 8.50 21.30
CA SER A 141 4.44 8.11 22.44
C SER A 141 3.89 6.69 22.29
N MET A 142 3.68 6.01 23.42
CA MET A 142 3.07 4.67 23.45
C MET A 142 1.67 4.65 22.80
N LYS A 143 0.96 5.78 22.83
CA LYS A 143 -0.33 5.92 22.15
C LYS A 143 -0.19 5.80 20.63
N ASN A 144 0.83 6.43 20.06
CA ASN A 144 1.11 6.36 18.63
C ASN A 144 1.62 4.97 18.25
N ALA A 145 2.48 4.36 19.06
CA ALA A 145 2.94 2.97 18.84
C ALA A 145 1.75 1.99 18.79
N TRP A 146 0.77 2.15 19.69
CA TRP A 146 -0.45 1.37 19.67
C TRP A 146 -1.33 1.64 18.44
N SER A 147 -1.39 2.89 17.99
CA SER A 147 -2.08 3.25 16.74
C SER A 147 -1.43 2.59 15.52
N SER A 148 -0.11 2.68 15.38
CA SER A 148 0.65 2.03 14.30
C SER A 148 0.50 0.50 14.34
N PHE A 149 0.41 -0.10 15.54
CA PHE A 149 0.13 -1.52 15.68
C PHE A 149 -1.28 -1.89 15.15
N TYR A 150 -2.30 -1.09 15.47
CA TYR A 150 -3.66 -1.31 14.93
C TYR A 150 -3.74 -1.12 13.43
N GLU A 151 -3.06 -0.12 12.90
CA GLU A 151 -2.95 0.12 11.47
C GLU A 151 -2.32 -1.10 10.77
N LEU A 152 -1.18 -1.57 11.28
CA LEU A 152 -0.51 -2.78 10.78
C LEU A 152 -1.41 -4.00 10.85
N LEU A 153 -2.15 -4.19 11.96
CA LEU A 153 -3.04 -5.33 12.11
C LEU A 153 -4.22 -5.26 11.12
N THR A 154 -4.82 -4.08 10.94
CA THR A 154 -5.99 -3.88 10.09
C THR A 154 -5.63 -4.04 8.61
N PHE A 155 -4.67 -3.25 8.13
CA PHE A 155 -4.26 -3.30 6.72
C PHE A 155 -3.45 -4.57 6.40
N GLY A 156 -2.70 -5.10 7.38
CA GLY A 156 -2.04 -6.40 7.27
C GLY A 156 -3.04 -7.54 7.09
N ALA A 157 -4.09 -7.60 7.91
CA ALA A 157 -5.14 -8.61 7.78
C ALA A 157 -5.89 -8.51 6.44
N ILE A 158 -6.23 -7.29 6.01
CA ILE A 158 -6.86 -7.06 4.69
C ILE A 158 -5.95 -7.56 3.56
N THR A 159 -4.66 -7.23 3.63
CA THR A 159 -3.68 -7.65 2.62
C THR A 159 -3.56 -9.18 2.56
N VAL A 160 -3.45 -9.84 3.71
CA VAL A 160 -3.39 -11.31 3.80
C VAL A 160 -4.67 -11.95 3.25
N ALA A 161 -5.84 -11.40 3.57
CA ALA A 161 -7.11 -11.89 3.06
C ALA A 161 -7.20 -11.77 1.53
N LEU A 162 -6.82 -10.63 0.96
CA LEU A 162 -6.80 -10.42 -0.50
C LEU A 162 -5.82 -11.37 -1.21
N LEU A 163 -4.64 -11.60 -0.64
CA LEU A 163 -3.68 -12.56 -1.16
C LEU A 163 -4.22 -13.99 -1.11
N ALA A 164 -4.85 -14.38 0.00
CA ALA A 164 -5.47 -15.69 0.15
C ALA A 164 -6.61 -15.91 -0.88
N LEU A 165 -7.44 -14.89 -1.11
CA LEU A 165 -8.50 -14.93 -2.13
C LEU A 165 -7.93 -15.05 -3.54
N ARG A 166 -6.87 -14.30 -3.87
CA ARG A 166 -6.20 -14.41 -5.18
C ARG A 166 -5.59 -15.79 -5.40
N LEU A 167 -4.92 -16.35 -4.39
CA LEU A 167 -4.33 -17.69 -4.48
C LEU A 167 -5.41 -18.76 -4.70
N ARG A 168 -6.51 -18.68 -3.95
CA ARG A 168 -7.67 -19.58 -4.12
C ARG A 168 -8.27 -19.45 -5.52
N HIS A 169 -8.43 -18.23 -6.03
CA HIS A 169 -9.00 -17.99 -7.34
C HIS A 169 -8.09 -18.49 -8.48
N ALA A 170 -6.78 -18.29 -8.36
CA ALA A 170 -5.80 -18.83 -9.30
C ALA A 170 -5.84 -20.37 -9.34
N GLN A 171 -5.86 -21.02 -8.17
CA GLN A 171 -5.98 -22.47 -8.06
C GLN A 171 -7.27 -22.99 -8.70
N ARG A 172 -8.41 -22.31 -8.47
CA ARG A 172 -9.69 -22.66 -9.09
C ARG A 172 -9.66 -22.57 -10.61
N ARG A 173 -9.01 -21.54 -11.18
CA ARG A 173 -8.83 -21.41 -12.64
C ARG A 173 -7.99 -22.55 -13.22
N THR A 174 -6.89 -22.92 -12.57
CA THR A 174 -6.04 -24.04 -13.00
C THR A 174 -6.80 -25.37 -12.97
N MET A 175 -7.59 -25.62 -11.92
CA MET A 175 -8.42 -26.83 -11.83
C MET A 175 -9.54 -26.87 -12.89
N SER A 176 -10.18 -25.73 -13.18
CA SER A 176 -11.20 -25.64 -14.23
C SER A 176 -10.63 -25.96 -15.60
N HIS A 177 -9.47 -25.40 -15.93
CA HIS A 177 -8.79 -25.65 -17.21
C HIS A 177 -8.39 -27.13 -17.35
N ASN A 178 -7.82 -27.74 -16.30
CA ASN A 178 -7.44 -29.16 -16.33
C ASN A 178 -8.65 -30.10 -16.51
N ARG A 179 -9.80 -29.76 -15.90
CA ARG A 179 -11.04 -30.53 -16.04
C ARG A 179 -11.60 -30.46 -17.46
N GLU A 180 -11.54 -29.30 -18.09
CA GLU A 180 -11.98 -29.12 -19.49
C GLU A 180 -11.05 -29.84 -20.48
N THR A 181 -9.73 -29.77 -20.29
CA THR A 181 -8.77 -30.53 -21.11
C THR A 181 -8.95 -32.04 -20.95
N ALA A 182 -9.19 -32.54 -19.73
CA ALA A 182 -9.41 -33.96 -19.47
C ALA A 182 -10.69 -34.48 -20.17
N SER A 183 -11.80 -33.74 -20.09
CA SER A 183 -13.04 -34.11 -20.79
C SER A 183 -12.88 -34.13 -22.31
N ARG A 184 -12.13 -33.18 -22.89
CA ARG A 184 -11.87 -33.16 -24.34
C ARG A 184 -11.03 -34.36 -24.79
N THR A 185 -9.99 -34.74 -24.04
CA THR A 185 -9.20 -35.95 -24.35
C THR A 185 -10.02 -37.24 -24.33
N VAL A 186 -11.01 -37.34 -23.44
CA VAL A 186 -11.90 -38.52 -23.36
C VAL A 186 -12.87 -38.56 -24.55
N CYS A 187 -13.45 -37.43 -24.95
CA CYS A 187 -14.32 -37.37 -26.13
C CYS A 187 -13.58 -37.66 -27.45
N THR A 188 -12.35 -37.17 -27.61
CA THR A 188 -11.54 -37.46 -28.82
C THR A 188 -11.12 -38.93 -28.91
N SER A 189 -10.90 -39.59 -27.77
CA SER A 189 -10.56 -41.02 -27.71
C SER A 189 -11.71 -41.94 -28.14
N ASN A 190 -12.96 -41.53 -27.89
CA ASN A 190 -14.13 -42.36 -28.17
C ASN A 190 -14.69 -42.19 -29.59
N SER A 191 -14.20 -41.23 -30.38
CA SER A 191 -14.67 -40.97 -31.75
C SER A 191 -13.85 -41.71 -32.84
N ILE A 192 -12.85 -42.51 -32.47
CA ILE A 192 -11.95 -43.22 -33.40
C ILE A 192 -12.18 -44.74 -33.33
N ARG A 193 -13.40 -45.19 -33.02
CA ARG A 193 -13.72 -46.61 -33.02
C ARG A 193 -15.04 -46.89 -33.73
#